data_AF-A0A0V1MUG6-F1
#
_entry.id   AF-A0A0V1MUG6-F1
#
_cell.length_a   1.000
_cell.length_b   1.000
_cell.length_c   1.000
_cell.angle_alpha   90.00
_cell.angle_beta   90.00
_cell.angle_gamma   90.00
#
_symmetry.space_group_name_H-M   'P 1'
#
loop_
_entity.id
_entity.type
_entity.pdbx_description
1 polymer ?
#
loop_
_entity_poly.entity_id
_entity_poly.type
_entity_poly.pdbx_seq_one_letter_code
_entity_poly.pdbx_strand_id
1 'polypeptide(L)'
;LLCELLLLLCFQIVSLAMSEQSKDMKAISDELLKLNLKELVKRPEYGTVGKPIKLACNYFPLIKLQKGDLVVNRYHIDIQHPRLKLNWFDFNLLSSFIIVLIDDSREIFWAYVVKRSDIFGDPFKLAYDGRSALFTVDKLSLKQVSEEAALDKFSFKTVRENKPSEVTILIKPTGLVHLDFKNAESGLLDEREKGAIQFLDILFAQGRSCPLFELSKSFKAVKNSFYFIPEGAGVDVKYGIDLWRGLFISARVIDGFRPGINIDVSHSCFYKHQSLINLICDILNGDEHQAKFHPRQLKIDTRLKPEHLRLLIPELKGVSIHTTHRNQDRIYRIKDISGTAASVVFEKDGKKVSIAEYFRDVYAPLKYPNLPLVQVGTLSSCKMSKIQQEIESMSNDIYNSICFDRRSYSNSNPQSKRVLVY
;
A
#
# COMPACT_ATOMS: atom_id res chain seq x y z
N LEU A 1 9.82 -32.97 18.68
CA LEU A 1 10.38 -33.77 17.55
C LEU A 1 9.90 -33.34 16.16
N LEU A 2 8.68 -33.66 15.69
CA LEU A 2 8.28 -33.37 14.29
C LEU A 2 8.22 -31.87 13.94
N CYS A 3 7.73 -31.02 14.85
CA CYS A 3 7.77 -29.56 14.66
C CYS A 3 9.19 -28.98 14.74
N GLU A 4 10.07 -29.56 15.55
CA GLU A 4 11.47 -29.11 15.65
C GLU A 4 12.25 -29.49 14.39
N LEU A 5 12.01 -30.69 13.85
CA LEU A 5 12.54 -31.12 12.55
C LEU A 5 12.04 -30.23 11.41
N LEU A 6 10.77 -29.80 11.42
CA LEU A 6 10.23 -28.88 10.41
C LEU A 6 10.85 -27.49 10.49
N LEU A 7 11.07 -26.98 11.71
CA LEU A 7 11.74 -25.69 11.95
C LEU A 7 13.21 -25.73 11.52
N LEU A 8 13.92 -26.83 11.80
CA LEU A 8 15.28 -27.08 11.33
C LEU A 8 15.36 -27.15 9.80
N LEU A 9 14.40 -27.82 9.15
CA LEU A 9 14.31 -27.90 7.69
C LEU A 9 14.07 -26.52 7.06
N CYS A 10 13.14 -25.73 7.62
CA CYS A 10 12.89 -24.36 7.18
C CYS A 10 14.13 -23.46 7.36
N PHE A 11 14.87 -23.63 8.45
CA PHE A 11 16.10 -22.88 8.71
C PHE A 11 17.21 -23.25 7.72
N GLN A 12 17.36 -24.53 7.40
CA GLN A 12 18.29 -25.02 6.37
C GLN A 12 17.93 -24.51 4.97
N ILE A 13 16.65 -24.47 4.60
CA ILE A 13 16.19 -23.96 3.31
C ILE A 13 16.47 -22.45 3.18
N VAL A 14 16.21 -21.66 4.23
CA VAL A 14 16.52 -20.23 4.25
C VAL A 14 18.04 -20.00 4.20
N SER A 15 18.84 -20.84 4.87
CA SER A 15 20.29 -20.74 4.87
C SER A 15 20.92 -21.18 3.52
N LEU A 16 20.32 -22.14 2.81
CA LEU A 16 20.74 -22.53 1.45
C LEU A 16 20.30 -21.52 0.39
N ALA A 17 19.16 -20.86 0.56
CA ALA A 17 18.73 -19.79 -0.37
C ALA A 17 19.68 -18.57 -0.35
N MET A 18 20.54 -18.46 0.66
CA MET A 18 21.58 -17.44 0.76
C MET A 18 22.93 -17.86 0.15
N SER A 19 23.09 -19.09 -0.33
CA SER A 19 24.27 -19.51 -1.11
C SER A 19 23.91 -19.66 -2.60
N GLU A 20 24.73 -19.10 -3.48
CA GLU A 20 24.49 -19.04 -4.92
C GLU A 20 24.68 -20.41 -5.63
N GLN A 21 23.81 -21.38 -5.37
CA GLN A 21 23.77 -22.64 -6.15
C GLN A 21 22.37 -22.89 -6.73
N SER A 22 22.15 -22.41 -7.95
CA SER A 22 20.84 -22.46 -8.65
C SER A 22 20.39 -23.86 -9.07
N LYS A 23 21.28 -24.86 -9.04
CA LYS A 23 20.96 -26.25 -9.40
C LYS A 23 20.27 -27.02 -8.27
N ASP A 24 20.59 -26.71 -7.01
CA ASP A 24 20.00 -27.41 -5.85
C ASP A 24 18.61 -26.89 -5.49
N MET A 25 18.32 -25.61 -5.78
CA MET A 25 16.99 -25.00 -5.61
C MET A 25 15.89 -25.73 -6.40
N LYS A 26 16.21 -26.19 -7.62
CA LYS A 26 15.26 -26.91 -8.48
C LYS A 26 14.99 -28.32 -7.95
N ALA A 27 16.04 -29.03 -7.53
CA ALA A 27 15.94 -30.37 -6.95
C ALA A 27 15.18 -30.38 -5.61
N ILE A 28 15.41 -29.38 -4.75
CA ILE A 28 14.68 -29.21 -3.48
C ILE A 28 13.22 -28.83 -3.72
N SER A 29 12.94 -27.96 -4.70
CA SER A 29 11.57 -27.65 -5.12
C SER A 29 10.86 -28.90 -5.66
N ASP A 30 11.54 -29.73 -6.43
CA ASP A 30 10.99 -30.97 -6.99
C ASP A 30 10.77 -32.05 -5.90
N GLU A 31 11.62 -32.10 -4.85
CA GLU A 31 11.38 -32.96 -3.67
C GLU A 31 10.26 -32.44 -2.76
N LEU A 32 10.14 -31.13 -2.57
CA LEU A 32 9.01 -30.51 -1.85
C LEU A 32 7.68 -30.69 -2.60
N LEU A 33 7.71 -30.71 -3.94
CA LEU A 33 6.55 -31.04 -4.77
C LEU A 33 6.18 -32.52 -4.67
N LYS A 34 7.13 -33.42 -4.39
CA LYS A 34 6.89 -34.86 -4.13
C LYS A 34 6.32 -35.11 -2.73
N LEU A 35 6.61 -34.26 -1.74
CA LEU A 35 5.85 -34.19 -0.50
C LEU A 35 4.47 -33.65 -0.84
N ASN A 36 3.54 -34.54 -1.22
CA ASN A 36 2.12 -34.25 -1.39
C ASN A 36 1.48 -33.83 -0.05
N LEU A 37 1.87 -32.68 0.50
CA LEU A 37 1.19 -31.95 1.57
C LEU A 37 -0.10 -31.31 1.01
N LYS A 38 -0.88 -32.09 0.25
CA LYS A 38 -2.15 -31.65 -0.35
C LYS A 38 -3.29 -31.71 0.65
N GLU A 39 -3.12 -32.49 1.72
CA GLU A 39 -4.15 -32.75 2.71
C GLU A 39 -3.71 -32.27 4.09
N LEU A 40 -4.42 -31.28 4.61
CA LEU A 40 -4.33 -30.89 6.01
C LEU A 40 -5.06 -31.94 6.86
N VAL A 41 -4.49 -32.28 8.01
CA VAL A 41 -5.12 -33.22 8.96
C VAL A 41 -6.50 -32.69 9.36
N LYS A 42 -7.54 -33.49 9.14
CA LYS A 42 -8.90 -33.17 9.52
C LYS A 42 -9.02 -33.09 11.04
N ARG A 43 -9.87 -32.18 11.53
CA ARG A 43 -10.22 -32.13 12.95
C ARG A 43 -10.83 -33.47 13.35
N PRO A 44 -10.27 -34.18 14.36
CA PRO A 44 -10.78 -35.48 14.75
C PRO A 44 -12.15 -35.36 15.42
N GLU A 45 -12.27 -34.50 16.44
CA GLU A 45 -13.50 -34.30 17.22
C GLU A 45 -13.53 -32.89 17.85
N TYR A 46 -14.64 -32.55 18.54
CA TYR A 46 -14.74 -31.34 19.37
C TYR A 46 -14.42 -31.66 20.83
N GLY A 47 -13.73 -30.74 21.51
CA GLY A 47 -13.39 -30.91 22.93
C GLY A 47 -14.62 -30.85 23.84
N THR A 48 -14.65 -31.71 24.86
CA THR A 48 -15.77 -31.86 25.80
C THR A 48 -15.46 -31.40 27.23
N VAL A 49 -14.19 -31.10 27.53
CA VAL A 49 -13.71 -30.71 28.86
C VAL A 49 -13.99 -29.23 29.13
N GLY A 50 -14.40 -28.92 30.36
CA GLY A 50 -14.59 -27.56 30.86
C GLY A 50 -16.06 -27.17 31.02
N LYS A 51 -16.31 -26.07 31.72
CA LYS A 51 -17.67 -25.55 31.92
C LYS A 51 -18.10 -24.75 30.68
N PRO A 52 -19.27 -25.03 30.06
CA PRO A 52 -19.77 -24.26 28.93
C PRO A 52 -19.95 -22.78 29.28
N ILE A 53 -19.57 -21.90 28.36
CA ILE A 53 -19.75 -20.46 28.45
C ILE A 53 -20.33 -19.91 27.14
N LYS A 54 -21.25 -18.94 27.25
CA LYS A 54 -21.80 -18.25 26.09
C LYS A 54 -20.82 -17.16 25.65
N LEU A 55 -20.45 -17.17 24.37
CA LEU A 55 -19.54 -16.20 23.78
C LEU A 55 -20.25 -15.46 22.64
N ALA A 56 -19.90 -14.19 22.48
CA ALA A 56 -20.16 -13.45 21.25
C ALA A 56 -18.84 -13.34 20.48
N CYS A 57 -18.91 -13.51 19.16
CA CYS A 57 -17.78 -13.29 18.27
C CYS A 57 -18.14 -12.27 17.20
N ASN A 58 -17.14 -11.60 16.68
CA ASN A 58 -17.25 -10.61 15.63
C ASN A 58 -17.29 -11.23 14.21
N TYR A 59 -17.86 -12.43 14.11
CA TYR A 59 -18.07 -13.15 12.85
C TYR A 59 -19.54 -13.09 12.46
N PHE A 60 -19.80 -12.59 11.27
CA PHE A 60 -21.14 -12.40 10.73
C PHE A 60 -21.38 -13.41 9.61
N PRO A 61 -22.26 -14.42 9.81
CA PRO A 61 -22.51 -15.46 8.81
C PRO A 61 -23.29 -14.90 7.61
N LEU A 62 -22.88 -15.27 6.40
CA LEU A 62 -23.54 -14.86 5.15
C LEU A 62 -24.63 -15.88 4.77
N ILE A 63 -25.78 -15.78 5.45
CA ILE A 63 -26.87 -16.76 5.36
C ILE A 63 -27.41 -16.95 3.93
N LYS A 64 -27.46 -15.89 3.12
CA LYS A 64 -27.97 -15.97 1.73
C LYS A 64 -27.07 -16.80 0.81
N LEU A 65 -25.74 -16.76 1.02
CA LEU A 65 -24.78 -17.56 0.25
C LEU A 65 -24.85 -19.06 0.60
N GLN A 66 -25.56 -19.43 1.66
CA GLN A 66 -25.75 -20.83 2.04
C GLN A 66 -26.89 -21.50 1.27
N LYS A 67 -27.66 -20.78 0.46
CA LYS A 67 -28.85 -21.33 -0.24
C LYS A 67 -28.82 -21.16 -1.76
N GLY A 68 -27.89 -20.37 -2.30
CA GLY A 68 -27.82 -20.09 -3.73
C GLY A 68 -26.62 -20.76 -4.39
N ASP A 69 -26.80 -21.21 -5.63
CA ASP A 69 -25.70 -21.49 -6.55
C ASP A 69 -25.35 -20.18 -7.24
N LEU A 70 -24.34 -19.49 -6.71
CA LEU A 70 -23.88 -18.21 -7.24
C LEU A 70 -22.55 -18.41 -7.93
N VAL A 71 -22.47 -17.97 -9.18
CA VAL A 71 -21.29 -18.08 -10.02
C VAL A 71 -20.92 -16.69 -10.50
N VAL A 72 -19.64 -16.35 -10.40
CA VAL A 72 -19.08 -15.10 -10.92
C VAL A 72 -17.99 -15.39 -11.93
N ASN A 73 -17.84 -14.51 -12.92
CA ASN A 73 -16.77 -14.60 -13.89
C ASN A 73 -15.48 -14.02 -13.29
N ARG A 74 -14.34 -14.66 -13.54
CA ARG A 74 -13.03 -14.18 -13.13
C ARG A 74 -12.20 -13.78 -14.33
N TYR A 75 -11.53 -12.64 -14.21
CA TYR A 75 -10.60 -12.13 -15.20
C TYR A 75 -9.29 -11.74 -14.53
N HIS A 76 -8.20 -11.92 -15.26
CA HIS A 76 -6.89 -11.40 -14.95
C HIS A 76 -6.69 -10.09 -15.71
N ILE A 77 -6.40 -9.03 -14.97
CA ILE A 77 -6.14 -7.68 -15.47
C ILE A 77 -4.64 -7.41 -15.32
N ASP A 78 -3.97 -7.14 -16.43
CA ASP A 78 -2.58 -6.65 -16.44
C ASP A 78 -2.56 -5.21 -16.95
N ILE A 79 -2.14 -4.29 -16.09
CA ILE A 79 -2.06 -2.86 -16.38
C ILE A 79 -0.60 -2.47 -16.54
N GLN A 80 -0.22 -2.19 -17.77
CA GLN A 80 1.12 -1.73 -18.10
C GLN A 80 1.13 -0.21 -18.11
N HIS A 81 1.79 0.35 -17.09
CA HIS A 81 1.96 1.78 -16.90
C HIS A 81 3.39 2.06 -16.40
N PRO A 82 4.06 3.14 -16.85
CA PRO A 82 5.42 3.46 -16.40
C PRO A 82 5.59 3.51 -14.88
N ARG A 83 4.55 3.91 -14.14
CA ARG A 83 4.58 3.95 -12.66
C ARG A 83 4.33 2.64 -11.95
N LEU A 84 3.66 1.70 -12.61
CA LEU A 84 3.42 0.39 -12.04
C LEU A 84 4.63 -0.54 -12.22
N LYS A 85 5.67 -0.10 -12.95
CA LYS A 85 6.93 -0.83 -13.09
C LYS A 85 7.71 -0.80 -11.77
N LEU A 86 7.75 -1.95 -11.10
CA LEU A 86 8.60 -2.20 -9.95
C LEU A 86 10.06 -2.34 -10.41
N ASN A 87 10.98 -1.51 -9.90
CA ASN A 87 12.41 -1.80 -10.05
C ASN A 87 12.86 -2.71 -8.91
N TRP A 88 13.89 -3.54 -9.15
CA TRP A 88 14.41 -4.46 -8.13
C TRP A 88 14.91 -3.75 -6.85
N PHE A 89 15.34 -2.49 -6.95
CA PHE A 89 15.64 -1.64 -5.79
C PHE A 89 14.40 -1.27 -4.94
N ASP A 90 13.19 -1.31 -5.50
CA ASP A 90 11.94 -1.02 -4.79
C ASP A 90 11.44 -2.23 -3.97
N PHE A 91 11.96 -3.45 -4.23
CA PHE A 91 11.54 -4.68 -3.54
C PHE A 91 11.87 -4.67 -2.03
N ASN A 92 12.95 -3.98 -1.65
CA ASN A 92 13.37 -3.86 -0.26
C ASN A 92 12.77 -2.65 0.46
N LEU A 93 11.92 -1.84 -0.20
CA LEU A 93 11.51 -0.53 0.30
C LEU A 93 9.98 -0.41 0.52
N LEU A 94 9.59 -0.67 1.78
CA LEU A 94 8.37 -0.24 2.46
C LEU A 94 7.02 -0.66 1.85
N SER A 95 6.21 -1.31 2.68
CA SER A 95 4.78 -1.53 2.49
C SER A 95 3.99 -0.28 2.02
N SER A 96 4.44 0.95 2.28
CA SER A 96 3.81 2.18 1.76
C SER A 96 3.89 2.29 0.23
N PHE A 97 4.98 1.82 -0.39
CA PHE A 97 5.13 1.90 -1.84
C PHE A 97 4.14 0.98 -2.55
N ILE A 98 3.93 -0.23 -2.01
CA ILE A 98 2.93 -1.16 -2.52
C ILE A 98 1.52 -0.58 -2.45
N ILE A 99 1.16 0.10 -1.35
CA ILE A 99 -0.15 0.76 -1.21
C ILE A 99 -0.33 1.84 -2.28
N VAL A 100 0.71 2.65 -2.50
CA VAL A 100 0.78 3.70 -3.51
C VAL A 100 0.54 3.14 -4.92
N LEU A 101 1.15 2.00 -5.28
CA LEU A 101 0.95 1.35 -6.58
C LEU A 101 -0.47 0.80 -6.75
N ILE A 102 -1.04 0.23 -5.70
CA ILE A 102 -2.42 -0.30 -5.72
C ILE A 102 -3.42 0.83 -5.94
N ASP A 103 -3.23 1.98 -5.29
CA ASP A 103 -4.09 3.15 -5.48
C ASP A 103 -4.03 3.65 -6.93
N ASP A 104 -2.82 3.79 -7.51
CA ASP A 104 -2.67 4.19 -8.93
C ASP A 104 -3.34 3.18 -9.87
N SER A 105 -3.18 1.87 -9.60
CA SER A 105 -3.80 0.82 -10.40
C SER A 105 -5.34 0.88 -10.35
N ARG A 106 -5.91 1.19 -9.18
CA ARG A 106 -7.37 1.40 -9.05
C ARG A 106 -7.83 2.62 -9.81
N GLU A 107 -7.15 3.76 -9.69
CA GLU A 107 -7.50 4.97 -10.44
C GLU A 107 -7.52 4.71 -11.95
N ILE A 108 -6.45 4.09 -12.47
CA ILE A 108 -6.32 3.74 -13.89
C ILE A 108 -7.45 2.80 -14.32
N PHE A 109 -7.67 1.71 -13.57
CA PHE A 109 -8.67 0.70 -13.91
C PHE A 109 -10.09 1.27 -13.92
N TRP A 110 -10.49 2.00 -12.88
CA TRP A 110 -11.86 2.51 -12.79
C TRP A 110 -12.14 3.62 -13.80
N ALA A 111 -11.15 4.45 -14.13
CA ALA A 111 -11.27 5.39 -15.24
C ALA A 111 -11.45 4.66 -16.58
N TYR A 112 -10.74 3.55 -16.79
CA TYR A 112 -10.90 2.72 -17.97
C TYR A 112 -12.29 2.05 -18.03
N VAL A 113 -12.80 1.54 -16.91
CA VAL A 113 -14.16 0.97 -16.81
C VAL A 113 -15.21 1.98 -17.22
N VAL A 114 -15.13 3.22 -16.71
CA VAL A 114 -16.06 4.30 -17.09
C VAL A 114 -15.95 4.64 -18.58
N LYS A 115 -14.74 4.67 -19.13
CA LYS A 115 -14.50 4.95 -20.56
C LYS A 115 -15.03 3.86 -21.48
N ARG A 116 -14.96 2.58 -21.05
CA ARG A 116 -15.34 1.40 -21.84
C ARG A 116 -16.62 0.75 -21.32
N SER A 117 -17.68 1.55 -21.14
CA SER A 117 -19.00 1.06 -20.75
C SER A 117 -19.56 0.03 -21.73
N ASP A 118 -19.10 0.03 -22.99
CA ASP A 118 -19.39 -0.99 -24.00
C ASP A 118 -18.88 -2.40 -23.62
N ILE A 119 -17.76 -2.49 -22.89
CA ILE A 119 -17.18 -3.75 -22.42
C ILE A 119 -17.78 -4.16 -21.07
N PHE A 120 -17.80 -3.20 -20.14
CA PHE A 120 -18.01 -3.44 -18.71
C PHE A 120 -19.47 -3.32 -18.27
N GLY A 121 -20.33 -2.66 -19.05
CA GLY A 121 -21.70 -2.42 -18.68
C GLY A 121 -21.81 -1.59 -17.40
N ASP A 122 -22.50 -2.12 -16.39
CA ASP A 122 -22.68 -1.49 -15.08
C ASP A 122 -21.43 -1.67 -14.20
N PRO A 123 -20.70 -0.59 -13.85
CA PRO A 123 -19.50 -0.67 -13.00
C PRO A 123 -19.77 -1.25 -11.60
N PHE A 124 -21.01 -1.17 -11.10
CA PHE A 124 -21.37 -1.66 -9.78
C PHE A 124 -21.55 -3.19 -9.72
N LYS A 125 -21.49 -3.87 -10.87
CA LYS A 125 -21.44 -5.34 -10.97
C LYS A 125 -20.02 -5.91 -11.02
N LEU A 126 -19.01 -5.07 -10.79
CA LEU A 126 -17.60 -5.41 -10.87
C LEU A 126 -16.94 -5.32 -9.48
N ALA A 127 -16.01 -6.24 -9.22
CA ALA A 127 -15.17 -6.23 -8.02
C ALA A 127 -13.70 -6.40 -8.43
N TYR A 128 -12.88 -5.38 -8.19
CA TYR A 128 -11.47 -5.35 -8.59
C TYR A 128 -10.56 -5.14 -7.37
N ASP A 129 -9.54 -5.98 -7.23
CA ASP A 129 -8.64 -5.96 -6.07
C ASP A 129 -7.68 -4.74 -6.04
N GLY A 130 -7.51 -4.06 -7.18
CA GLY A 130 -6.50 -3.02 -7.35
C GLY A 130 -5.14 -3.54 -7.80
N ARG A 131 -5.05 -4.81 -8.20
CA ARG A 131 -3.85 -5.44 -8.73
C ARG A 131 -4.19 -6.13 -10.05
N SER A 132 -4.70 -7.35 -9.99
CA SER A 132 -4.93 -8.16 -11.18
C SER A 132 -6.20 -9.00 -11.18
N ALA A 133 -6.90 -9.15 -10.06
CA ALA A 133 -8.10 -9.96 -10.00
C ALA A 133 -9.34 -9.09 -10.19
N LEU A 134 -10.09 -9.35 -11.25
CA LEU A 134 -11.41 -8.78 -11.50
C LEU A 134 -12.46 -9.90 -11.46
N PHE A 135 -13.55 -9.63 -10.75
CA PHE A 135 -14.74 -10.47 -10.73
C PHE A 135 -15.95 -9.71 -11.26
N THR A 136 -16.78 -10.38 -12.03
CA THR A 136 -17.97 -9.77 -12.64
C THR A 136 -19.18 -10.69 -12.53
N VAL A 137 -20.36 -10.09 -12.36
CA VAL A 137 -21.63 -10.83 -12.41
C VAL A 137 -21.91 -11.27 -13.85
N ASP A 138 -21.89 -10.30 -14.77
CA ASP A 138 -22.16 -10.52 -16.19
C ASP A 138 -20.85 -10.76 -16.95
N LYS A 139 -20.87 -11.63 -17.96
CA LYS A 139 -19.70 -11.89 -18.82
C LYS A 139 -19.36 -10.62 -19.63
N LEU A 140 -18.08 -10.23 -19.61
CA LEU A 140 -17.61 -9.04 -20.33
C LEU A 140 -17.71 -9.20 -21.85
N SER A 141 -18.11 -8.12 -22.54
CA SER A 141 -18.25 -8.07 -24.00
C SER A 141 -16.92 -7.73 -24.67
N LEU A 142 -15.98 -8.68 -24.66
CA LEU A 142 -14.63 -8.49 -25.21
C LEU A 142 -14.64 -8.66 -26.74
N LYS A 143 -14.26 -7.60 -27.48
CA LYS A 143 -13.93 -7.69 -28.91
C LYS A 143 -12.55 -8.35 -29.01
N GLN A 144 -12.53 -9.64 -29.32
CA GLN A 144 -11.31 -10.46 -29.31
C GLN A 144 -10.28 -9.93 -30.31
N VAL A 145 -9.03 -9.77 -29.86
CA VAL A 145 -7.85 -9.50 -30.72
C VAL A 145 -7.01 -10.79 -30.88
N SER A 146 -7.13 -11.73 -29.93
CA SER A 146 -6.69 -13.13 -30.03
C SER A 146 -7.64 -14.05 -29.22
N GLU A 147 -7.48 -15.37 -29.33
CA GLU A 147 -8.32 -16.38 -28.65
C GLU A 147 -8.29 -16.29 -27.10
N GLU A 148 -7.32 -15.56 -26.51
CA GLU A 148 -6.98 -15.68 -25.09
C GLU A 148 -7.03 -14.36 -24.31
N ALA A 149 -7.04 -13.20 -24.97
CA ALA A 149 -7.02 -11.90 -24.29
C ALA A 149 -7.53 -10.72 -25.14
N ALA A 150 -8.12 -9.73 -24.47
CA ALA A 150 -8.40 -8.42 -25.05
C ALA A 150 -7.34 -7.41 -24.60
N LEU A 151 -6.68 -6.77 -25.57
CA LEU A 151 -5.69 -5.74 -25.35
C LEU A 151 -6.27 -4.39 -25.80
N ASP A 152 -6.19 -3.38 -24.95
CA ASP A 152 -6.55 -2.01 -25.30
C ASP A 152 -5.50 -1.01 -24.80
N LYS A 153 -5.45 0.14 -25.48
CA LYS A 153 -4.56 1.24 -25.14
C LYS A 153 -5.36 2.52 -24.94
N PHE A 154 -5.01 3.27 -23.91
CA PHE A 154 -5.58 4.59 -23.69
C PHE A 154 -4.61 5.51 -22.98
N SER A 155 -4.85 6.81 -23.13
CA SER A 155 -4.10 7.83 -22.40
C SER A 155 -4.77 8.11 -21.05
N PHE A 156 -3.98 8.06 -19.98
CA PHE A 156 -4.44 8.38 -18.62
C PHE A 156 -3.40 9.22 -17.89
N LYS A 157 -3.86 10.12 -17.02
CA LYS A 157 -3.00 10.94 -16.16
C LYS A 157 -3.33 10.61 -14.71
N THR A 158 -2.41 9.95 -14.01
CA THR A 158 -2.57 9.75 -12.56
C THR A 158 -2.34 11.05 -11.80
N VAL A 159 -2.82 11.16 -10.55
CA VAL A 159 -2.62 12.35 -9.69
C VAL A 159 -1.12 12.69 -9.55
N ARG A 160 -0.25 11.69 -9.64
CA ARG A 160 1.20 11.85 -9.46
C ARG A 160 1.91 12.32 -10.74
N GLU A 161 1.21 12.43 -11.87
CA GLU A 161 1.75 12.68 -13.21
C GLU A 161 1.44 14.08 -13.72
N ASN A 162 2.38 14.69 -14.45
CA ASN A 162 2.17 16.01 -15.05
C ASN A 162 1.53 15.95 -16.43
N LYS A 163 1.80 14.87 -17.16
CA LYS A 163 1.28 14.63 -18.51
C LYS A 163 0.65 13.24 -18.54
N PRO A 164 -0.41 13.04 -19.34
CA PRO A 164 -0.95 11.71 -19.57
C PRO A 164 0.11 10.76 -20.13
N SER A 165 0.13 9.53 -19.62
CA SER A 165 0.93 8.43 -20.16
C SER A 165 0.06 7.51 -21.01
N GLU A 166 0.67 6.82 -21.97
CA GLU A 166 0.01 5.69 -22.64
C GLU A 166 -0.05 4.53 -21.64
N VAL A 167 -1.26 4.04 -21.40
CA VAL A 167 -1.56 2.87 -20.59
C VAL A 167 -1.99 1.76 -21.52
N THR A 168 -1.46 0.56 -21.30
CA THR A 168 -1.94 -0.65 -21.97
C THR A 168 -2.61 -1.54 -20.94
N ILE A 169 -3.85 -1.96 -21.19
CA ILE A 169 -4.60 -2.89 -20.33
C ILE A 169 -4.87 -4.17 -21.09
N LEU A 170 -4.53 -5.28 -20.47
CA LEU A 170 -4.77 -6.63 -20.95
C LEU A 170 -5.79 -7.32 -20.05
N ILE A 171 -6.88 -7.81 -20.66
CA ILE A 171 -7.97 -8.51 -19.96
C ILE A 171 -7.99 -9.96 -20.43
N LYS A 172 -7.76 -10.89 -19.51
CA LYS A 172 -7.74 -12.33 -19.77
C LYS A 172 -8.83 -13.06 -18.98
N PRO A 173 -9.82 -13.69 -19.62
CA PRO A 173 -10.76 -14.57 -18.93
C PRO A 173 -10.00 -15.70 -18.24
N THR A 174 -10.21 -15.89 -16.94
CA THR A 174 -9.53 -16.93 -16.15
C THR A 174 -10.46 -18.04 -15.69
N GLY A 175 -11.77 -17.89 -15.89
CA GLY A 175 -12.76 -18.93 -15.63
C GLY A 175 -13.94 -18.45 -14.80
N LEU A 176 -14.73 -19.41 -14.31
CA LEU A 176 -15.86 -19.18 -13.42
C LEU A 176 -15.46 -19.51 -11.98
N VAL A 177 -15.97 -18.75 -11.02
CA VAL A 177 -15.83 -19.03 -9.59
C VAL A 177 -17.19 -19.31 -9.01
N HIS A 178 -17.37 -20.54 -8.57
CA HIS A 178 -18.57 -20.99 -7.86
C HIS A 178 -18.42 -20.61 -6.38
N LEU A 179 -19.40 -19.89 -5.85
CA LEU A 179 -19.50 -19.53 -4.44
C LEU A 179 -20.18 -20.64 -3.64
N ASP A 180 -19.77 -21.88 -3.89
CA ASP A 180 -20.24 -23.06 -3.18
C ASP A 180 -19.26 -23.42 -2.07
N PHE A 181 -19.66 -23.11 -0.85
CA PHE A 181 -18.88 -23.43 0.34
C PHE A 181 -19.27 -24.80 0.92
N LYS A 182 -20.46 -25.35 0.62
CA LYS A 182 -20.95 -26.57 1.29
C LYS A 182 -20.28 -27.84 0.80
N ASN A 183 -19.99 -27.88 -0.50
CA ASN A 183 -19.38 -29.04 -1.14
C ASN A 183 -17.84 -28.95 -1.17
N ALA A 184 -17.25 -27.97 -0.46
CA ALA A 184 -15.82 -27.91 -0.27
C ALA A 184 -15.39 -29.06 0.66
N GLU A 185 -14.58 -29.98 0.17
CA GLU A 185 -14.08 -31.09 0.98
C GLU A 185 -13.07 -30.58 2.02
N SER A 186 -13.33 -30.81 3.31
CA SER A 186 -12.36 -30.50 4.37
C SER A 186 -11.00 -31.13 4.07
N GLY A 187 -9.93 -30.38 4.30
CA GLY A 187 -8.56 -30.89 4.24
C GLY A 187 -7.88 -30.71 2.88
N LEU A 188 -8.60 -30.53 1.78
CA LEU A 188 -8.02 -30.14 0.50
C LEU A 188 -7.80 -28.63 0.47
N LEU A 189 -6.60 -28.19 0.06
CA LEU A 189 -6.32 -26.79 -0.26
C LEU A 189 -7.02 -26.39 -1.58
N ASP A 190 -8.34 -26.54 -1.66
CA ASP A 190 -9.10 -26.35 -2.89
C ASP A 190 -8.99 -24.89 -3.37
N GLU A 191 -8.69 -24.71 -4.65
CA GLU A 191 -8.72 -23.40 -5.28
C GLU A 191 -10.13 -22.79 -5.28
N ARG A 192 -11.19 -23.61 -5.19
CA ARG A 192 -12.58 -23.16 -5.08
C ARG A 192 -12.79 -22.29 -3.84
N GLU A 193 -12.25 -22.69 -2.69
CA GLU A 193 -12.31 -21.88 -1.47
C GLU A 193 -11.50 -20.59 -1.62
N LYS A 194 -10.30 -20.67 -2.21
CA LYS A 194 -9.43 -19.49 -2.42
C LYS A 194 -10.11 -18.46 -3.32
N GLY A 195 -10.72 -18.88 -4.43
CA GLY A 195 -11.42 -18.01 -5.36
C GLY A 195 -12.65 -17.36 -4.75
N ALA A 196 -13.50 -18.14 -4.06
CA ALA A 196 -14.72 -17.64 -3.46
C ALA A 196 -14.44 -16.69 -2.28
N ILE A 197 -13.49 -17.02 -1.40
CA ILE A 197 -13.06 -16.15 -0.31
C ILE A 197 -12.38 -14.88 -0.85
N GLN A 198 -11.52 -15.00 -1.87
CA GLN A 198 -10.92 -13.84 -2.53
C GLN A 198 -11.99 -12.91 -3.10
N PHE A 199 -12.99 -13.45 -3.80
CA PHE A 199 -14.11 -12.66 -4.31
C PHE A 199 -14.83 -11.91 -3.19
N LEU A 200 -15.16 -12.59 -2.09
CA LEU A 200 -15.84 -11.95 -0.96
C LEU A 200 -14.97 -10.85 -0.33
N ASP A 201 -13.68 -11.08 -0.12
CA ASP A 201 -12.75 -10.06 0.39
C ASP A 201 -12.77 -8.79 -0.48
N ILE A 202 -12.71 -8.96 -1.81
CA ILE A 202 -12.72 -7.83 -2.76
C ILE A 202 -14.09 -7.14 -2.76
N LEU A 203 -15.19 -7.91 -2.80
CA LEU A 203 -16.55 -7.38 -2.81
C LEU A 203 -16.82 -6.51 -1.57
N PHE A 204 -16.45 -6.99 -0.38
CA PHE A 204 -16.64 -6.23 0.86
C PHE A 204 -15.68 -5.05 0.99
N ALA A 205 -14.54 -5.06 0.29
CA ALA A 205 -13.63 -3.92 0.19
C ALA A 205 -14.14 -2.81 -0.76
N GLN A 206 -14.84 -3.21 -1.81
CA GLN A 206 -15.19 -2.40 -2.98
C GLN A 206 -15.80 -1.03 -2.63
N GLY A 207 -16.79 -1.00 -1.73
CA GLY A 207 -17.48 0.25 -1.36
C GLY A 207 -16.59 1.30 -0.65
N ARG A 208 -15.38 0.91 -0.19
CA ARG A 208 -14.42 1.81 0.47
C ARG A 208 -13.12 1.99 -0.31
N SER A 209 -12.85 1.15 -1.31
CA SER A 209 -11.62 1.19 -2.10
C SER A 209 -11.82 1.69 -3.54
N CYS A 210 -13.03 1.60 -4.08
CA CYS A 210 -13.32 1.99 -5.45
C CYS A 210 -13.59 3.49 -5.57
N PRO A 211 -12.83 4.23 -6.40
CA PRO A 211 -12.98 5.67 -6.58
C PRO A 211 -14.33 6.14 -7.12
N LEU A 212 -15.17 5.23 -7.64
CA LEU A 212 -16.53 5.56 -8.10
C LEU A 212 -17.51 5.78 -6.94
N PHE A 213 -17.20 5.29 -5.75
CA PHE A 213 -18.02 5.54 -4.56
C PHE A 213 -17.50 6.80 -3.85
N GLU A 214 -18.35 7.80 -3.66
CA GLU A 214 -17.98 9.00 -2.89
C GLU A 214 -17.45 8.66 -1.49
N LEU A 215 -18.00 7.60 -0.87
CA LEU A 215 -17.56 7.11 0.43
C LEU A 215 -16.07 6.72 0.44
N SER A 216 -15.48 6.28 -0.67
CA SER A 216 -14.06 5.88 -0.71
C SER A 216 -13.11 7.03 -0.37
N LYS A 217 -13.54 8.29 -0.58
CA LYS A 217 -12.73 9.48 -0.27
C LYS A 217 -12.56 9.69 1.24
N SER A 218 -13.41 9.07 2.06
CA SER A 218 -13.34 9.13 3.52
C SER A 218 -12.48 8.02 4.14
N PHE A 219 -11.90 7.13 3.33
CA PHE A 219 -11.11 6.00 3.81
C PHE A 219 -9.75 5.90 3.15
N LYS A 220 -8.76 5.47 3.93
CA LYS A 220 -7.50 4.93 3.42
C LYS A 220 -7.52 3.41 3.52
N ALA A 221 -7.56 2.75 2.37
CA ALA A 221 -7.50 1.29 2.28
C ALA A 221 -6.04 0.79 2.41
N VAL A 222 -5.81 -0.12 3.34
CA VAL A 222 -4.52 -0.79 3.55
C VAL A 222 -4.76 -2.28 3.76
N LYS A 223 -4.45 -3.08 2.73
CA LYS A 223 -4.81 -4.51 2.69
C LYS A 223 -6.33 -4.67 2.95
N ASN A 224 -6.69 -5.41 4.00
CA ASN A 224 -8.06 -5.71 4.41
C ASN A 224 -8.59 -4.73 5.48
N SER A 225 -7.84 -3.65 5.77
CA SER A 225 -8.23 -2.61 6.71
C SER A 225 -8.58 -1.31 5.99
N PHE A 226 -9.59 -0.61 6.49
CA PHE A 226 -10.05 0.69 5.99
C PHE A 226 -10.02 1.70 7.13
N TYR A 227 -9.10 2.65 7.07
CA TYR A 227 -8.90 3.66 8.10
C TYR A 227 -9.64 4.94 7.74
N PHE A 228 -10.40 5.50 8.67
CA PHE A 228 -11.13 6.75 8.47
C PHE A 228 -10.13 7.89 8.35
N ILE A 229 -10.26 8.68 7.28
CA ILE A 229 -9.50 9.93 7.14
C ILE A 229 -10.18 10.96 8.06
N PRO A 230 -9.49 11.51 9.08
CA PRO A 230 -10.09 12.48 9.99
C PRO A 230 -10.40 13.79 9.26
N GLU A 231 -11.61 14.32 9.42
CA GLU A 231 -12.04 15.61 8.85
C GLU A 231 -11.53 16.83 9.65
N GLY A 232 -10.87 16.59 10.79
CA GLY A 232 -10.30 17.61 11.67
C GLY A 232 -9.01 17.13 12.31
N ALA A 233 -8.68 17.66 13.50
CA ALA A 233 -7.52 17.20 14.25
C ALA A 233 -7.70 15.73 14.65
N GLY A 234 -6.78 14.86 14.20
CA GLY A 234 -6.74 13.47 14.62
C GLY A 234 -6.28 13.29 16.06
N VAL A 235 -6.19 12.03 16.49
CA VAL A 235 -5.62 11.69 17.80
C VAL A 235 -4.09 11.75 17.68
N ASP A 236 -3.52 12.87 18.11
CA ASP A 236 -2.08 13.14 18.05
C ASP A 236 -1.28 12.16 18.92
N VAL A 237 -0.42 11.37 18.29
CA VAL A 237 0.51 10.43 18.95
C VAL A 237 1.97 10.91 18.89
N LYS A 238 2.18 12.22 18.69
CA LYS A 238 3.48 12.90 18.59
C LYS A 238 4.23 12.59 17.29
N TYR A 239 5.38 13.23 17.10
CA TYR A 239 6.23 13.09 15.90
C TYR A 239 5.51 13.42 14.57
N GLY A 240 4.40 14.17 14.63
CA GLY A 240 3.60 14.52 13.46
C GLY A 240 2.77 13.36 12.93
N ILE A 241 2.39 12.44 13.82
CA ILE A 241 1.62 11.24 13.53
C ILE A 241 0.27 11.33 14.26
N ASP A 242 -0.79 10.95 13.55
CA ASP A 242 -2.13 10.72 14.10
C ASP A 242 -2.44 9.23 14.14
N LEU A 243 -3.13 8.81 15.21
CA LEU A 243 -3.75 7.49 15.28
C LEU A 243 -5.10 7.52 14.58
N TRP A 244 -5.23 6.74 13.50
CA TRP A 244 -6.48 6.61 12.77
C TRP A 244 -7.18 5.31 13.17
N ARG A 245 -8.46 5.44 13.53
CA ARG A 245 -9.36 4.31 13.69
C ARG A 245 -9.78 3.78 12.33
N GLY A 246 -10.06 2.50 12.25
CA GLY A 246 -10.51 1.83 11.04
C GLY A 246 -11.25 0.54 11.32
N LEU A 247 -11.59 -0.16 10.26
CA LEU A 247 -12.24 -1.46 10.29
C LEU A 247 -11.39 -2.48 9.53
N PHE A 248 -11.08 -3.60 10.16
CA PHE A 248 -10.55 -4.78 9.51
C PHE A 248 -11.72 -5.66 9.05
N ILE A 249 -11.74 -6.07 7.80
CA ILE A 249 -12.80 -6.90 7.23
C ILE A 249 -12.15 -8.07 6.48
N SER A 250 -12.51 -9.30 6.82
CA SER A 250 -12.03 -10.47 6.07
C SER A 250 -13.09 -11.57 5.96
N ALA A 251 -13.20 -12.15 4.78
CA ALA A 251 -13.99 -13.34 4.52
C ALA A 251 -13.26 -14.59 5.07
N ARG A 252 -14.05 -15.48 5.66
CA ARG A 252 -13.59 -16.72 6.29
C ARG A 252 -14.64 -17.81 6.09
N VAL A 253 -14.18 -19.05 5.98
CA VAL A 253 -15.05 -20.23 6.13
C VAL A 253 -15.10 -20.56 7.62
N ILE A 254 -16.30 -20.53 8.20
CA ILE A 254 -16.56 -20.90 9.59
C ILE A 254 -17.12 -22.32 9.68
N ASP A 255 -17.26 -22.80 10.92
CA ASP A 255 -17.78 -24.13 11.24
C ASP A 255 -19.05 -24.51 10.45
N GLY A 256 -19.07 -25.74 9.95
CA GLY A 256 -20.09 -26.24 9.02
C GLY A 256 -19.96 -25.71 7.59
N PHE A 257 -18.76 -25.32 7.18
CA PHE A 257 -18.44 -24.73 5.86
C PHE A 257 -19.33 -23.56 5.47
N ARG A 258 -19.62 -22.71 6.44
CA ARG A 258 -20.45 -21.52 6.21
C ARG A 258 -19.53 -20.35 5.89
N PRO A 259 -19.83 -19.53 4.87
CA PRO A 259 -19.12 -18.28 4.67
C PRO A 259 -19.50 -17.30 5.78
N GLY A 260 -18.51 -16.62 6.34
CA GLY A 260 -18.68 -15.56 7.32
C GLY A 260 -17.69 -14.43 7.10
N ILE A 261 -18.06 -13.23 7.56
CA ILE A 261 -17.19 -12.06 7.54
C ILE A 261 -16.75 -11.76 8.97
N ASN A 262 -15.45 -11.75 9.19
CA ASN A 262 -14.83 -11.21 10.39
C ASN A 262 -14.71 -9.69 10.25
N ILE A 263 -15.31 -8.94 11.18
CA ILE A 263 -15.23 -7.48 11.22
C ILE A 263 -14.64 -7.09 12.58
N ASP A 264 -13.51 -6.39 12.58
CA ASP A 264 -12.88 -5.92 13.81
C ASP A 264 -12.53 -4.44 13.73
N VAL A 265 -12.39 -3.80 14.88
CA VAL A 265 -11.84 -2.45 14.96
C VAL A 265 -10.33 -2.57 14.74
N SER A 266 -9.80 -1.75 13.84
CA SER A 266 -8.37 -1.62 13.62
C SER A 266 -7.92 -0.20 13.95
N HIS A 267 -6.68 -0.04 14.36
CA HIS A 267 -6.04 1.27 14.52
C HIS A 267 -4.69 1.23 13.82
N SER A 268 -4.28 2.33 13.21
CA SER A 268 -2.95 2.46 12.62
C SER A 268 -2.50 3.91 12.61
N CYS A 269 -1.19 4.12 12.48
CA CYS A 269 -0.55 5.41 12.58
C CYS A 269 -0.33 6.00 11.18
N PHE A 270 -0.76 7.24 10.98
CA PHE A 270 -0.60 7.98 9.74
C PHE A 270 0.06 9.32 10.02
N TYR A 271 0.89 9.81 9.08
CA TYR A 271 1.36 11.18 9.20
C TYR A 271 0.18 12.15 9.15
N LYS A 272 0.21 13.16 10.02
CA LYS A 272 -0.74 14.27 10.02
C LYS A 272 -0.79 14.92 8.64
N HIS A 273 -1.97 15.34 8.23
CA HIS A 273 -2.13 16.21 7.07
C HIS A 273 -1.66 17.62 7.43
N GLN A 274 -0.38 17.91 7.20
CA GLN A 274 0.26 19.17 7.57
C GLN A 274 1.43 19.53 6.68
N SER A 275 1.94 20.77 6.79
CA SER A 275 3.14 21.20 6.09
C SER A 275 4.37 20.41 6.50
N LEU A 276 5.31 20.26 5.56
CA LEU A 276 6.59 19.64 5.82
C LEU A 276 7.36 20.40 6.91
N ILE A 277 7.20 21.73 7.00
CA ILE A 277 7.75 22.54 8.09
C ILE A 277 7.18 22.09 9.44
N ASN A 278 5.85 21.95 9.53
CA ASN A 278 5.19 21.51 10.76
C ASN A 278 5.63 20.09 11.12
N LEU A 279 5.67 19.17 10.16
CA LEU A 279 6.17 17.81 10.39
C LEU A 279 7.61 17.80 10.89
N ILE A 280 8.50 18.60 10.29
CA ILE A 280 9.88 18.73 10.76
C ILE A 280 9.91 19.22 12.21
N CYS A 281 9.11 20.24 12.55
CA CYS A 281 9.02 20.73 13.92
C CYS A 281 8.49 19.65 14.87
N ASP A 282 7.44 18.92 14.48
CA ASP A 282 6.85 17.85 15.28
C ASP A 282 7.84 16.69 15.51
N ILE A 283 8.58 16.25 14.48
CA ILE A 283 9.60 15.21 14.62
C ILE A 283 10.71 15.67 15.56
N LEU A 284 11.17 16.92 15.43
CA LEU A 284 12.26 17.46 16.26
C LEU A 284 11.84 17.73 17.71
N ASN A 285 10.57 18.07 17.94
CA ASN A 285 10.00 18.18 19.28
C ASN A 285 9.82 16.81 19.93
N GLY A 286 9.61 15.76 19.13
CA GLY A 286 9.41 14.40 19.61
C GLY A 286 8.25 14.29 20.59
N ASP A 287 8.50 13.70 21.76
CA ASP A 287 7.55 13.54 22.86
C ASP A 287 7.69 14.61 23.95
N GLU A 288 8.50 15.65 23.73
CA GLU A 288 8.76 16.68 24.74
C GLU A 288 7.48 17.44 25.13
N HIS A 289 7.31 17.69 26.44
CA HIS A 289 6.14 18.41 26.97
C HIS A 289 6.08 19.87 26.51
N GLN A 290 7.22 20.51 26.29
CA GLN A 290 7.32 21.88 25.79
C GLN A 290 7.98 21.88 24.41
N ALA A 291 7.24 22.35 23.41
CA ALA A 291 7.75 22.43 22.04
C ALA A 291 8.92 23.43 21.94
N LYS A 292 10.09 22.94 21.54
CA LYS A 292 11.30 23.75 21.27
C LYS A 292 11.29 24.35 19.87
N PHE A 293 10.64 23.66 18.93
CA PHE A 293 10.53 24.06 17.53
C PHE A 293 9.07 24.43 17.24
N HIS A 294 8.84 25.64 16.75
CA HIS A 294 7.54 26.06 16.26
C HIS A 294 7.70 26.85 14.96
N PRO A 295 6.85 26.62 13.93
CA PRO A 295 6.95 27.32 12.64
C PRO A 295 7.01 28.86 12.75
N ARG A 296 6.29 29.43 13.72
CA ARG A 296 6.28 30.89 13.99
C ARG A 296 7.58 31.41 14.63
N GLN A 297 8.40 30.55 15.21
CA GLN A 297 9.69 30.91 15.81
C GLN A 297 10.84 30.79 14.81
N LEU A 298 10.62 30.16 13.66
CA LEU A 298 11.60 30.04 12.59
C LEU A 298 11.88 31.41 11.96
N LYS A 299 13.15 31.73 11.79
CA LYS A 299 13.66 32.94 11.15
C LYS A 299 14.38 32.59 9.83
N ILE A 300 14.63 33.60 9.01
CA ILE A 300 15.28 33.42 7.70
C ILE A 300 16.69 32.78 7.80
N ASP A 301 17.40 33.04 8.90
CA ASP A 301 18.73 32.54 9.24
C ASP A 301 18.72 31.21 10.01
N THR A 302 17.54 30.65 10.29
CA THR A 302 17.43 29.39 11.05
C THR A 302 18.08 28.23 10.29
N ARG A 303 18.99 27.53 10.97
CA ARG A 303 19.72 26.37 10.48
C ARG A 303 19.52 25.18 11.39
N LEU A 304 19.27 24.02 10.79
CA LEU A 304 19.24 22.76 11.52
C LEU A 304 20.67 22.24 11.71
N LYS A 305 20.95 21.75 12.92
CA LYS A 305 22.24 21.15 13.25
C LYS A 305 22.34 19.72 12.70
N PRO A 306 23.54 19.15 12.52
CA PRO A 306 23.71 17.79 12.00
C PRO A 306 22.94 16.72 12.78
N GLU A 307 22.80 16.86 14.10
CA GLU A 307 21.99 15.97 14.93
C GLU A 307 20.49 15.98 14.55
N HIS A 308 19.93 17.15 14.22
CA HIS A 308 18.54 17.26 13.77
C HIS A 308 18.35 16.56 12.42
N LEU A 309 19.31 16.70 11.50
CA LEU A 309 19.24 16.05 10.19
C LEU A 309 19.28 14.52 10.31
N ARG A 310 20.09 13.98 11.23
CA ARG A 310 20.15 12.53 11.50
C ARG A 310 18.80 11.97 11.98
N LEU A 311 18.01 12.76 12.72
CA LEU A 311 16.66 12.38 13.14
C LEU A 311 15.65 12.47 11.99
N LEU A 312 15.77 13.50 11.14
CA LEU A 312 14.79 13.75 10.06
C LEU A 312 14.93 12.79 8.87
N ILE A 313 16.15 12.42 8.47
CA ILE A 313 16.38 11.56 7.29
C ILE A 313 15.56 10.24 7.34
N PRO A 314 15.62 9.43 8.41
CA PRO A 314 14.89 8.16 8.45
C PRO A 314 13.37 8.35 8.44
N GLU A 315 12.88 9.42 9.08
CA GLU A 315 11.45 9.73 9.21
C GLU A 315 10.84 10.32 7.93
N LEU A 316 11.56 11.21 7.24
CA LEU A 316 11.06 11.83 6.02
C LEU A 316 11.22 10.92 4.79
N LYS A 317 12.18 9.99 4.80
CA LYS A 317 12.41 9.09 3.66
C LYS A 317 11.20 8.19 3.40
N GLY A 318 10.58 8.37 2.24
CA GLY A 318 9.42 7.63 1.78
C GLY A 318 8.08 8.33 2.05
N VAL A 319 8.08 9.48 2.73
CA VAL A 319 6.88 10.30 2.91
C VAL A 319 6.46 10.89 1.56
N SER A 320 5.15 10.88 1.30
CA SER A 320 4.56 11.50 0.12
C SER A 320 4.13 12.94 0.41
N ILE A 321 4.58 13.86 -0.45
CA ILE A 321 4.36 15.31 -0.35
C ILE A 321 3.83 15.85 -1.67
N HIS A 322 3.12 16.96 -1.67
CA HIS A 322 2.83 17.71 -2.91
C HIS A 322 3.47 19.10 -2.87
N THR A 323 3.54 19.75 -4.01
CA THR A 323 4.03 21.13 -4.08
C THR A 323 2.90 22.13 -4.05
N THR A 324 3.21 23.35 -3.63
CA THR A 324 2.25 24.48 -3.58
C THR A 324 2.69 25.68 -4.41
N HIS A 325 3.92 25.66 -4.94
CA HIS A 325 4.46 26.75 -5.75
C HIS A 325 3.97 26.72 -7.22
N ARG A 326 3.28 25.64 -7.61
CA ARG A 326 2.65 25.47 -8.94
C ARG A 326 1.19 25.11 -8.77
N ASN A 327 0.37 25.45 -9.75
CA ASN A 327 -1.01 24.96 -9.87
C ASN A 327 -1.01 23.50 -10.38
N GLN A 328 -0.35 22.60 -9.65
CA GLN A 328 -0.24 21.18 -9.97
C GLN A 328 -0.32 20.36 -8.68
N ASP A 329 -1.29 19.44 -8.60
CA ASP A 329 -1.49 18.55 -7.45
C ASP A 329 -0.57 17.30 -7.49
N ARG A 330 0.64 17.47 -8.02
CA ARG A 330 1.56 16.35 -8.19
C ARG A 330 2.10 15.90 -6.84
N ILE A 331 1.93 14.61 -6.56
CA ILE A 331 2.51 13.96 -5.39
C ILE A 331 3.90 13.41 -5.72
N TYR A 332 4.86 13.77 -4.89
CA TYR A 332 6.24 13.31 -4.88
C TYR A 332 6.51 12.44 -3.66
N ARG A 333 7.57 11.63 -3.73
CA ARG A 333 8.04 10.81 -2.61
C ARG A 333 9.46 11.23 -2.24
N ILE A 334 9.67 11.57 -0.97
CA ILE A 334 10.97 11.99 -0.47
C ILE A 334 11.94 10.80 -0.51
N LYS A 335 13.09 11.00 -1.14
CA LYS A 335 14.17 10.00 -1.20
C LYS A 335 15.23 10.24 -0.15
N ASP A 336 15.59 11.51 0.01
CA ASP A 336 16.63 11.94 0.92
C ASP A 336 16.48 13.42 1.25
N ILE A 337 17.30 13.89 2.18
CA ILE A 337 17.48 15.29 2.53
C ILE A 337 18.84 15.76 2.01
N SER A 338 18.90 16.95 1.42
CA SER A 338 20.11 17.54 0.84
C SER A 338 20.54 18.81 1.60
N GLY A 339 21.46 19.58 1.01
CA GLY A 339 21.88 20.89 1.51
C GLY A 339 20.74 21.91 1.56
N THR A 340 21.07 23.18 1.75
CA THR A 340 20.06 24.25 1.88
C THR A 340 19.80 24.94 0.54
N ALA A 341 18.68 25.65 0.44
CA ALA A 341 18.34 26.41 -0.77
C ALA A 341 19.40 27.47 -1.10
N ALA A 342 20.04 28.03 -0.07
CA ALA A 342 21.11 29.00 -0.22
C ALA A 342 22.45 28.36 -0.65
N SER A 343 22.72 27.09 -0.29
CA SER A 343 24.02 26.46 -0.58
C SER A 343 24.03 25.63 -1.86
N VAL A 344 22.90 25.02 -2.22
CA VAL A 344 22.81 24.12 -3.36
C VAL A 344 22.65 24.94 -4.64
N VAL A 345 23.58 24.75 -5.57
CA VAL A 345 23.64 25.44 -6.87
C VAL A 345 23.43 24.49 -8.03
N PHE A 346 22.94 25.04 -9.13
CA PHE A 346 22.70 24.31 -10.36
C PHE A 346 22.87 25.16 -11.59
N GLU A 347 23.10 24.49 -12.70
CA GLU A 347 23.30 25.17 -13.97
C GLU A 347 21.95 25.47 -14.62
N LYS A 348 21.62 26.73 -14.87
CA LYS A 348 20.45 27.13 -15.65
C LYS A 348 20.92 28.11 -16.71
N ASP A 349 20.64 27.80 -17.99
CA ASP A 349 21.03 28.63 -19.13
C ASP A 349 22.54 28.98 -19.14
N GLY A 350 23.39 28.01 -18.77
CA GLY A 350 24.85 28.18 -18.69
C GLY A 350 25.37 28.96 -17.48
N LYS A 351 24.49 29.38 -16.55
CA LYS A 351 24.85 30.08 -15.31
C LYS A 351 24.62 29.20 -14.09
N LYS A 352 25.52 29.23 -13.12
CA LYS A 352 25.30 28.62 -11.81
C LYS A 352 24.40 29.51 -10.98
N VAL A 353 23.23 29.01 -10.61
CA VAL A 353 22.20 29.70 -9.83
C VAL A 353 21.86 28.83 -8.62
N SER A 354 21.75 29.43 -7.44
CA SER A 354 21.27 28.71 -6.25
C SER A 354 19.77 28.45 -6.33
N ILE A 355 19.27 27.46 -5.59
CA ILE A 355 17.83 27.19 -5.53
C ILE A 355 17.08 28.38 -4.96
N ALA A 356 17.64 29.07 -3.95
CA ALA A 356 17.04 30.27 -3.38
C ALA A 356 16.90 31.41 -4.41
N GLU A 357 17.93 31.64 -5.21
CA GLU A 357 17.90 32.65 -6.29
C GLU A 357 16.90 32.26 -7.38
N TYR A 358 16.89 31.00 -7.81
CA TYR A 358 15.94 30.51 -8.79
C TYR A 358 14.48 30.69 -8.33
N PHE A 359 14.16 30.36 -7.08
CA PHE A 359 12.81 30.53 -6.54
C PHE A 359 12.41 32.00 -6.46
N ARG A 360 13.33 32.88 -6.07
CA ARG A 360 13.09 34.33 -6.06
C ARG A 360 12.81 34.88 -7.46
N ASP A 361 13.55 34.41 -8.47
CA ASP A 361 13.50 34.98 -9.82
C ASP A 361 12.34 34.40 -10.66
N VAL A 362 11.97 33.13 -10.44
CA VAL A 362 10.92 32.44 -11.21
C VAL A 362 9.58 32.37 -10.47
N TYR A 363 9.58 32.32 -9.14
CA TYR A 363 8.39 32.17 -8.31
C TYR A 363 8.32 33.27 -7.25
N ALA A 364 8.48 32.91 -5.97
CA ALA A 364 8.48 33.83 -4.84
C ALA A 364 9.70 33.56 -3.93
N PRO A 365 10.20 34.58 -3.22
CA PRO A 365 11.28 34.43 -2.25
C PRO A 365 10.95 33.39 -1.16
N LEU A 366 11.92 32.54 -0.83
CA LEU A 366 11.75 31.53 0.22
C LEU A 366 11.74 32.17 1.61
N LYS A 367 10.78 31.76 2.46
CA LYS A 367 10.73 32.18 3.87
C LYS A 367 11.90 31.63 4.69
N TYR A 368 12.34 30.40 4.38
CA TYR A 368 13.35 29.66 5.14
C TYR A 368 14.44 29.06 4.23
N PRO A 369 15.29 29.90 3.58
CA PRO A 369 16.27 29.44 2.59
C PRO A 369 17.41 28.60 3.21
N ASN A 370 17.57 28.64 4.52
CA ASN A 370 18.61 27.92 5.27
C ASN A 370 18.13 26.58 5.87
N LEU A 371 16.87 26.22 5.69
CA LEU A 371 16.37 24.88 6.02
C LEU A 371 16.79 23.87 4.95
N PRO A 372 16.91 22.59 5.33
CA PRO A 372 17.35 21.56 4.40
C PRO A 372 16.30 21.31 3.32
N LEU A 373 16.78 20.96 2.13
CA LEU A 373 15.94 20.62 1.01
C LEU A 373 15.63 19.12 0.98
N VAL A 374 14.48 18.76 0.42
CA VAL A 374 14.14 17.35 0.17
C VAL A 374 14.42 17.01 -1.29
N GLN A 375 14.98 15.82 -1.50
CA GLN A 375 15.21 15.27 -2.84
C GLN A 375 14.04 14.35 -3.23
N VAL A 376 13.48 14.59 -4.42
CA VAL A 376 12.39 13.78 -5.00
C VAL A 376 12.76 13.28 -6.42
N GLY A 377 12.03 12.29 -6.96
CA GLY A 377 12.18 11.81 -8.35
C GLY A 377 13.16 10.65 -8.60
N THR A 378 13.17 10.02 -9.80
CA THR A 378 14.03 8.86 -10.16
C THR A 378 15.46 9.22 -10.55
N LEU A 379 16.45 8.49 -10.02
CA LEU A 379 17.85 8.54 -10.45
C LEU A 379 18.03 7.68 -11.71
N SER A 380 17.43 8.08 -12.83
CA SER A 380 17.63 7.36 -14.11
C SER A 380 18.53 8.18 -15.03
N SER A 381 19.77 7.68 -15.15
CA SER A 381 20.89 8.01 -16.05
C SER A 381 21.81 9.17 -15.65
N CYS A 382 23.12 8.85 -15.59
CA CYS A 382 24.29 9.72 -15.43
C CYS A 382 24.48 10.73 -16.58
N LYS A 383 23.42 11.41 -17.00
CA LYS A 383 23.49 12.65 -17.76
C LYS A 383 22.72 13.70 -16.97
N MET A 384 23.47 14.59 -16.32
CA MET A 384 23.01 15.87 -15.77
C MET A 384 22.54 16.79 -16.91
N SER A 385 21.64 16.33 -17.77
CA SER A 385 21.05 17.12 -18.85
C SER A 385 19.61 16.65 -19.10
N LYS A 386 18.69 17.61 -18.91
CA LYS A 386 17.23 17.57 -19.12
C LYS A 386 16.29 17.13 -17.98
N ILE A 387 16.79 16.58 -16.86
CA ILE A 387 15.99 16.40 -15.63
C ILE A 387 16.67 17.16 -14.49
N GLN A 388 16.71 18.48 -14.62
CA GLN A 388 17.23 19.35 -13.57
C GLN A 388 16.25 19.37 -12.40
N GLN A 389 16.65 18.72 -11.31
CA GLN A 389 16.45 19.22 -9.96
C GLN A 389 15.02 19.65 -9.60
N GLU A 390 14.17 18.65 -9.33
CA GLU A 390 13.05 18.85 -8.42
C GLU A 390 13.63 18.84 -7.00
N ILE A 391 14.37 19.90 -6.66
CA ILE A 391 14.75 20.20 -5.28
C ILE A 391 13.80 21.30 -4.85
N GLU A 392 12.67 20.88 -4.30
CA GLU A 392 11.52 21.74 -4.08
C GLU A 392 11.57 22.32 -2.66
N SER A 393 11.30 23.62 -2.56
CA SER A 393 11.13 24.28 -1.29
C SER A 393 9.88 23.75 -0.57
N MET A 394 9.97 23.78 0.76
CA MET A 394 9.15 23.04 1.70
C MET A 394 7.66 22.99 1.32
N SER A 395 7.20 21.75 1.10
CA SER A 395 5.81 21.36 0.86
C SER A 395 4.89 21.80 2.01
N ASN A 396 3.65 22.17 1.70
CA ASN A 396 2.67 22.57 2.70
C ASN A 396 1.63 21.50 3.06
N ASP A 397 1.52 20.35 2.37
CA ASP A 397 0.72 19.25 2.90
C ASP A 397 1.27 17.83 2.60
N ILE A 398 1.10 16.95 3.58
CA ILE A 398 1.47 15.53 3.55
C ILE A 398 0.24 14.71 3.18
N TYR A 399 0.37 13.85 2.17
CA TYR A 399 -0.74 13.06 1.69
C TYR A 399 -0.77 11.68 2.35
N ASN A 400 -1.75 11.47 3.24
CA ASN A 400 -2.29 10.19 3.75
C ASN A 400 -1.30 9.01 3.77
N SER A 401 -0.10 9.27 4.27
CA SER A 401 1.02 8.35 4.26
C SER A 401 1.00 7.58 5.57
N ILE A 402 0.84 6.27 5.48
CA ILE A 402 0.96 5.39 6.64
C ILE A 402 2.39 5.44 7.17
N CYS A 403 2.52 5.63 8.48
CA CYS A 403 3.80 5.57 9.17
C CYS A 403 4.10 4.09 9.47
N PHE A 404 4.90 3.44 8.62
CA PHE A 404 5.41 2.12 9.00
C PHE A 404 6.45 2.30 10.09
N ASP A 405 6.12 1.79 11.26
CA ASP A 405 7.02 1.72 12.40
C ASP A 405 8.30 0.96 11.98
N ARG A 406 9.39 1.70 11.77
CA ARG A 406 10.72 1.10 11.56
C ARG A 406 11.33 0.61 12.88
N ARG A 407 10.65 0.75 14.02
CA ARG A 407 11.17 0.29 15.33
C ARG A 407 10.89 -1.18 15.62
N SER A 408 10.17 -1.90 14.76
CA SER A 408 9.89 -3.33 14.92
C SER A 408 10.76 -4.22 14.00
N TYR A 409 12.08 -4.00 14.03
CA TYR A 409 13.07 -5.02 13.60
C TYR A 409 14.31 -4.93 14.50
N SER A 410 14.17 -5.28 15.77
CA SER A 410 15.26 -5.84 16.56
C SER A 410 14.85 -7.25 16.96
N ASN A 411 15.23 -8.22 16.13
CA ASN A 411 15.21 -9.63 16.50
C ASN A 411 16.27 -9.85 17.58
N SER A 412 15.86 -9.87 18.83
CA SER A 412 16.57 -10.53 19.92
C SER A 412 15.56 -10.96 20.98
N ASN A 413 15.19 -12.23 20.95
CA ASN A 413 14.53 -12.92 22.07
C ASN A 413 15.58 -13.92 22.62
N PRO A 414 15.56 -14.36 23.90
CA PRO A 414 14.39 -14.40 24.76
C PRO A 414 14.60 -14.03 26.24
N GLN A 415 13.50 -13.59 26.87
CA GLN A 415 12.96 -14.07 28.15
C GLN A 415 12.40 -12.94 29.01
N SER A 416 11.13 -13.13 29.37
CA SER A 416 10.49 -12.70 30.61
C SER A 416 9.84 -11.31 30.66
N LYS A 417 8.57 -11.34 31.13
CA LYS A 417 7.71 -10.26 31.66
C LYS A 417 6.93 -9.49 30.58
N ARG A 418 5.64 -9.79 30.34
CA ARG A 418 4.45 -9.50 31.18
C ARG A 418 4.56 -8.15 31.89
N VAL A 419 3.75 -7.19 31.48
CA VAL A 419 2.69 -6.52 32.28
C VAL A 419 2.15 -5.35 31.44
N LEU A 420 0.85 -5.39 31.13
CA LEU A 420 0.04 -4.22 30.76
C LEU A 420 0.02 -3.25 31.94
N VAL A 421 -0.13 -1.94 31.71
CA VAL A 421 -1.19 -1.09 32.31
C VAL A 421 -0.87 0.41 32.16
N TYR A 422 -1.89 1.12 31.66
CA TYR A 422 -2.14 2.54 31.38
C TYR A 422 -1.26 3.29 30.39
#